data_AF-A0A6F8PM17-F1
#
_entry.id   AF-A0A6F8PM17-F1
#
_cell.length_a   1.000
_cell.length_b   1.000
_cell.length_c   1.000
_cell.angle_alpha   90.00
_cell.angle_beta   90.00
_cell.angle_gamma   90.00
#
_symmetry.space_group_name_H-M   'P 1'
#
loop_
_entity.id
_entity.type
_entity.pdbx_description
1 polymer ?
#
loop_
_entity_poly.entity_id
_entity_poly.type
_entity_poly.pdbx_seq_one_letter_code
_entity_poly.pdbx_strand_id
1 'polypeptide(L)' 'MAMKKQHFAEGEIAIFDEACIYKRGEYWQFRIWLAKENKYARKSLRTRSESTAIERGKAAYLEIYANL' A
#
# COMPACT_ATOMS: atom_id res chain seq x y z
N MET A 1 -21.76 -16.27 11.53
CA MET A 1 -20.39 -16.15 11.01
C MET A 1 -20.48 -15.70 9.57
N ALA A 2 -20.31 -14.40 9.30
CA ALA A 2 -20.63 -13.86 7.98
C ALA A 2 -19.61 -12.84 7.50
N MET A 3 -19.20 -13.06 6.25
CA MET A 3 -18.66 -12.12 5.28
C MET A 3 -17.23 -11.61 5.51
N LYS A 4 -16.32 -12.41 4.93
CA LYS A 4 -15.11 -11.98 4.23
C LYS A 4 -15.38 -10.61 3.57
N LYS A 5 -14.83 -9.53 4.12
CA LYS A 5 -14.92 -8.20 3.52
C LYS A 5 -14.08 -8.20 2.24
N GLN A 6 -14.72 -8.55 1.13
CA GLN A 6 -14.22 -8.39 -0.24
C GLN A 6 -14.67 -7.04 -0.84
N HIS A 7 -14.87 -6.02 0.00
CA HIS A 7 -14.95 -4.65 -0.49
C HIS A 7 -13.52 -4.13 -0.58
N PHE A 8 -12.88 -4.31 -1.74
CA PHE A 8 -11.85 -3.35 -2.12
C PHE A 8 -12.58 -2.04 -2.38
N ALA A 9 -12.49 -1.11 -1.44
CA ALA A 9 -13.22 0.15 -1.53
C ALA A 9 -12.70 0.97 -2.72
N GLU A 10 -13.52 1.87 -3.28
CA GLU A 10 -13.05 2.89 -4.23
C GLU A 10 -11.81 3.61 -3.66
N GLY A 11 -10.64 3.33 -4.23
CA GLY A 11 -9.35 3.83 -3.74
C GLY A 11 -8.37 2.77 -3.23
N GLU A 12 -8.58 1.47 -3.48
CA GLU A 12 -7.54 0.45 -3.33
C GLU A 12 -6.89 0.10 -4.68
N ILE A 13 -5.57 0.26 -4.79
CA ILE A 13 -4.80 0.01 -6.01
C ILE A 13 -3.60 -0.86 -5.66
N ALA A 14 -3.51 -2.02 -6.28
CA ALA A 14 -2.30 -2.83 -6.21
C ALA A 14 -1.21 -2.19 -7.09
N ILE A 15 -0.03 -1.94 -6.53
CA ILE A 15 1.12 -1.43 -7.30
C ILE A 15 2.01 -2.60 -7.72
N PHE A 16 2.25 -3.56 -6.82
CA PHE A 16 3.03 -4.77 -7.05
C PHE A 16 2.33 -5.99 -6.42
N ASP A 17 2.76 -7.21 -6.75
CA ASP A 17 2.23 -8.46 -6.18
C ASP A 17 2.20 -8.46 -4.64
N GLU A 18 3.22 -7.86 -4.01
CA GLU A 18 3.34 -7.82 -2.54
C GLU A 18 2.94 -6.46 -1.94
N ALA A 19 2.69 -5.43 -2.77
CA ALA A 19 2.50 -4.05 -2.34
C ALA A 19 1.20 -3.43 -2.90
N CYS A 20 0.37 -2.92 -2.00
CA CYS A 20 -0.86 -2.23 -2.37
C CYS A 20 -1.00 -0.88 -1.65
N ILE A 21 -1.61 0.08 -2.35
CA ILE A 21 -2.01 1.35 -1.79
C ILE A 21 -3.52 1.37 -1.59
N TYR A 22 -3.95 2.07 -0.55
CA TYR A 22 -5.36 2.22 -0.22
C TYR A 22 -5.62 3.63 0.29
N LYS A 23 -6.69 4.24 -0.16
CA LYS A 23 -7.12 5.56 0.29
C LYS A 23 -7.88 5.42 1.61
N ARG A 24 -7.42 6.12 2.64
CA ARG A 24 -8.07 6.17 3.95
C ARG A 24 -8.35 7.63 4.30
N GLY A 25 -9.62 8.04 4.15
CA GLY A 25 -10.02 9.44 4.29
C GLY A 25 -9.46 10.28 3.15
N GLU A 26 -8.76 11.37 3.47
CA GLU A 26 -8.10 12.24 2.48
C GLU A 26 -6.73 11.73 2.01
N TYR A 27 -6.11 10.78 2.72
CA TYR A 27 -4.73 10.38 2.46
C TYR A 27 -4.62 8.95 1.95
N TRP A 28 -3.69 8.75 1.01
CA TRP A 28 -3.25 7.44 0.56
C TRP A 28 -2.29 6.81 1.56
N GLN A 29 -2.54 5.54 1.83
CA GLN A 29 -1.76 4.65 2.67
C GLN A 29 -1.15 3.58 1.78
N PHE A 30 0.05 3.14 2.11
CA PHE A 30 0.75 2.04 1.48
C PHE A 30 0.89 0.90 2.46
N ARG A 31 0.63 -0.32 2.02
CA ARG A 31 1.04 -1.54 2.72
C ARG A 31 1.80 -2.46 1.78
N ILE A 32 2.81 -3.12 2.31
CA ILE A 32 3.52 -4.19 1.65
C ILE A 32 3.66 -5.36 2.62
N TRP A 33 3.56 -6.57 2.09
CA TRP A 33 3.94 -7.76 2.82
C TRP A 33 5.43 -8.04 2.58
N LEU A 34 6.23 -8.00 3.64
CA LEU A 34 7.63 -8.38 3.59
C LEU A 34 7.73 -9.86 3.91
N ALA A 35 7.75 -10.70 2.86
CA ALA A 35 7.85 -12.15 3.03
C ALA A 35 9.11 -12.56 3.81
N LYS A 36 10.24 -11.86 3.59
CA LYS A 36 11.52 -12.09 4.28
C LYS A 36 11.43 -11.88 5.80
N GLU A 37 10.67 -10.89 6.24
CA GLU A 37 10.47 -10.56 7.67
C GLU A 37 9.15 -11.12 8.23
N ASN A 38 8.35 -11.80 7.41
CA ASN A 38 6.98 -12.25 7.71
C ASN A 38 6.11 -11.15 8.34
N LYS A 39 6.25 -9.91 7.84
CA LYS A 39 5.63 -8.73 8.47
C LYS A 39 5.01 -7.79 7.45
N TYR A 40 3.91 -7.16 7.83
CA TYR A 40 3.35 -6.05 7.07
C TYR A 40 4.10 -4.75 7.38
N ALA A 41 4.77 -4.18 6.39
CA ALA A 41 5.20 -2.80 6.46
C ALA A 41 4.07 -1.89 5.97
N ARG A 42 3.72 -0.89 6.79
CA ARG A 42 2.68 0.10 6.49
C ARG A 42 3.32 1.48 6.52
N LYS A 43 3.11 2.27 5.48
CA LYS A 43 3.66 3.63 5.37
C LYS A 43 2.58 4.56 4.84
N SER A 44 2.38 5.70 5.49
CA SER A 44 1.47 6.72 4.96
C SER A 44 2.16 7.48 3.84
N LEU A 45 1.54 7.51 2.66
CA LEU A 45 2.09 8.24 1.51
C LEU A 45 1.85 9.75 1.61
N ARG A 46 0.99 10.19 2.55
CA ARG A 46 0.63 11.60 2.83
C ARG A 46 0.28 12.38 1.56
N THR A 47 -0.32 11.71 0.60
CA THR A 47 -0.79 12.28 -0.66
C THR A 47 -2.28 12.03 -0.79
N ARG A 48 -2.95 12.83 -1.63
CA ARG A 48 -4.36 12.73 -1.99
C ARG A 48 -4.56 12.37 -3.47
N SER A 49 -3.56 12.63 -4.31
CA SER A 49 -3.55 12.28 -5.72
C SER A 49 -3.14 10.82 -5.92
N GLU A 50 -3.91 10.10 -6.74
CA GLU A 50 -3.68 8.70 -7.08
C GLU A 50 -2.33 8.49 -7.79
N SER A 51 -2.05 9.29 -8.82
CA SER A 51 -0.80 9.21 -9.59
C SER A 51 0.42 9.39 -8.68
N THR A 52 0.39 10.40 -7.81
CA THR A 52 1.44 10.62 -6.81
C THR A 52 1.51 9.49 -5.77
N ALA A 53 0.38 8.84 -5.44
CA ALA A 53 0.37 7.69 -4.54
C ALA A 53 1.06 6.48 -5.17
N ILE A 54 0.85 6.25 -6.46
CA ILE A 54 1.52 5.18 -7.21
C ILE A 54 3.03 5.44 -7.27
N GLU A 55 3.45 6.65 -7.63
CA GLU A 55 4.87 7.02 -7.69
C GLU A 55 5.55 6.89 -6.31
N ARG A 56 4.93 7.44 -5.26
CA ARG A 56 5.47 7.32 -3.89
C ARG A 56 5.44 5.90 -3.37
N GLY A 57 4.44 5.10 -3.75
CA GLY A 57 4.36 3.69 -3.39
C GLY A 57 5.48 2.88 -4.04
N LYS A 58 5.81 3.14 -5.31
CA LYS A 58 6.97 2.55 -6.00
C LYS A 58 8.29 2.96 -5.34
N ALA A 59 8.45 4.25 -5.04
CA ALA A 59 9.63 4.75 -4.34
C ALA A 59 9.78 4.11 -2.95
N ALA A 60 8.69 4.02 -2.17
CA ALA A 60 8.69 3.39 -0.85
C ALA A 60 9.01 1.89 -0.92
N TYR A 61 8.51 1.18 -1.95
CA TYR A 61 8.86 -0.21 -2.19
C TYR A 61 10.37 -0.36 -2.42
N LEU A 62 10.94 0.45 -3.31
CA LEU A 62 12.39 0.44 -3.59
C LEU A 62 13.21 0.82 -2.37
N GLU A 63 12.80 1.82 -1.59
CA GLU A 63 13.49 2.19 -0.33
C GLU A 63 13.49 1.03 0.67
N ILE A 64 12.35 0.35 0.82
CA ILE A 64 12.25 -0.79 1.76
C ILE A 64 13.10 -1.95 1.26
N TYR A 65 13.02 -2.29 -0.03
CA TYR A 65 13.83 -3.37 -0.63
C TYR A 65 15.33 -3.05 -0.63
N ALA A 66 15.71 -1.78 -0.81
CA ALA A 66 17.10 -1.35 -0.75
C ALA A 66 17.67 -1.37 0.68
N ASN A 67 16.80 -1.33 1.71
CA ASN A 67 17.19 -1.42 3.12
C ASN A 67 17.06 -2.84 3.70
N LEU A 68 16.68 -3.84 2.87
CA LEU A 68 16.37 -5.21 3.27
C LEU A 68 17.56 -6.17 3.09
#